data_AF-A0A392UDE5-F1
#
_entry.id   AF-A0A392UDE5-F1
#
_cell.length_a   1.000
_cell.length_b   1.000
_cell.length_c   1.000
_cell.angle_alpha   90.00
_cell.angle_beta   90.00
_cell.angle_gamma   90.00
#
_symmetry.space_group_name_H-M   'P 1'
#
loop_
_entity.id
_entity.type
_entity.pdbx_description
1 polymer ?
#
loop_
_entity_poly.entity_id
_entity_poly.type
_entity_poly.pdbx_seq_one_letter_code
_entity_poly.pdbx_strand_id
1 'polypeptide(L)' 'GHACSSEPKATPQKRQRQDDSMVDLTDSEPKFVLPNSFGARGFFKKFPPAVPDSEKSIILGMTPDARETQLVRDTAAVMR' A
#
# COMPACT_ATOMS: atom_id res chain seq x y z
N GLY A 1 -44.89 -4.62 -1.32
CA GLY A 1 -43.99 -4.25 -0.23
C GLY A 1 -43.44 -5.52 0.38
N HIS A 2 -42.18 -5.85 0.09
CA HIS A 2 -41.51 -6.98 0.73
C HIS A 2 -40.79 -6.46 1.97
N ALA A 3 -41.22 -6.93 3.14
CA ALA A 3 -40.60 -6.63 4.42
C ALA A 3 -39.20 -7.30 4.46
N CYS A 4 -38.16 -6.49 4.59
CA CYS A 4 -36.83 -6.97 4.98
C CYS A 4 -36.86 -7.22 6.49
N SER A 5 -36.92 -8.49 6.89
CA SER A 5 -36.61 -8.90 8.25
C SER A 5 -35.10 -9.00 8.38
N SER A 6 -34.47 -8.03 9.06
CA SER A 6 -33.06 -8.11 9.46
C SER A 6 -33.00 -8.50 10.93
N GLU A 7 -32.92 -9.81 11.20
CA GLU A 7 -32.60 -10.26 12.56
C GLU A 7 -31.12 -9.94 12.88
N PRO A 8 -30.80 -9.42 14.08
CA PRO A 8 -29.43 -9.10 14.44
C PRO A 8 -28.60 -10.37 14.64
N LYS A 9 -27.71 -10.66 13.69
CA LYS A 9 -26.69 -11.72 13.84
C LYS A 9 -25.68 -11.29 14.91
N ALA A 10 -25.49 -12.10 15.94
CA ALA A 10 -24.51 -11.86 17.00
C ALA A 10 -23.09 -11.67 16.40
N THR A 11 -22.41 -10.61 16.84
CA THR A 11 -21.03 -10.29 16.41
C THR A 11 -20.05 -11.39 16.84
N PRO A 12 -19.22 -11.93 15.92
CA PRO A 12 -18.17 -12.87 16.25
C PRO A 12 -17.21 -12.32 17.32
N GLN A 13 -16.80 -13.16 18.27
CA GLN A 13 -15.92 -12.76 19.36
C GLN A 13 -14.58 -12.25 18.80
N LYS A 14 -14.19 -11.04 19.20
CA LYS A 14 -12.93 -10.41 18.79
C LYS A 14 -11.76 -11.23 19.34
N ARG A 15 -10.94 -11.82 18.47
CA ARG A 15 -9.72 -12.55 18.89
C ARG A 15 -8.78 -11.57 19.61
N GLN A 16 -8.20 -12.01 20.73
CA GLN A 16 -7.15 -11.26 21.41
C GLN A 16 -5.94 -11.15 20.48
N ARG A 17 -5.43 -9.93 20.33
CA ARG A 17 -4.23 -9.66 19.53
C ARG A 17 -3.04 -10.27 20.26
N GLN A 18 -2.23 -11.08 19.57
CA GLN A 18 -0.90 -11.40 20.07
C GLN A 18 -0.06 -10.14 19.87
N ASP A 19 0.16 -9.38 20.94
CA ASP A 19 1.01 -8.17 20.93
C ASP A 19 2.48 -8.48 21.30
N ASP A 20 2.85 -9.74 21.53
CA ASP A 20 4.14 -10.12 22.13
C ASP A 20 5.22 -10.62 21.15
N SER A 21 5.02 -10.54 19.83
CA SER A 21 6.11 -10.86 18.89
C SER A 21 7.05 -9.65 18.75
N MET A 22 8.00 -9.50 19.68
CA MET A 22 9.11 -8.57 19.50
C MET A 22 9.98 -9.08 18.34
N VAL A 23 10.04 -8.32 17.25
CA VAL A 23 10.92 -8.63 16.11
C VAL A 23 12.35 -8.32 16.54
N ASP A 24 13.21 -9.35 16.55
CA ASP A 24 14.64 -9.16 16.79
C ASP A 24 15.29 -8.52 15.56
N LEU A 25 15.77 -7.28 15.70
CA LEU A 25 16.46 -6.55 14.63
C LEU A 25 17.93 -6.97 14.46
N THR A 26 18.45 -7.83 15.35
CA THR A 26 19.83 -8.33 15.34
C THR A 26 19.97 -9.65 14.60
N ASP A 27 18.88 -10.40 14.47
CA ASP A 27 18.79 -11.49 13.52
C ASP A 27 18.87 -10.91 12.10
N SER A 28 19.78 -11.45 11.28
CA SER A 28 19.82 -11.10 9.87
C SER A 28 18.55 -11.66 9.21
N GLU A 29 17.46 -10.88 9.26
CA GLU A 29 16.21 -11.18 8.59
C GLU A 29 16.50 -11.67 7.17
N PRO A 30 15.83 -12.75 6.70
CA PRO A 30 15.95 -13.17 5.33
C PRO A 30 15.75 -11.97 4.42
N LYS A 31 16.74 -11.65 3.59
CA LYS A 31 16.63 -10.53 2.64
C LYS A 31 15.36 -10.72 1.83
N PHE A 32 14.47 -9.74 1.93
CA PHE A 32 13.24 -9.75 1.15
C PHE A 32 13.59 -9.88 -0.34
N VAL A 33 13.18 -10.99 -0.94
CA VAL A 33 13.44 -11.26 -2.35
C VAL A 33 12.39 -10.51 -3.16
N LEU A 34 12.81 -9.45 -3.85
CA LEU A 34 11.92 -8.72 -4.75
C LEU A 34 11.57 -9.57 -5.97
N PRO A 35 10.33 -9.50 -6.49
CA PRO A 35 9.98 -10.09 -7.76
C PRO A 35 10.92 -9.59 -8.88
N ASN A 36 11.27 -10.48 -9.80
CA ASN A 36 12.22 -10.18 -10.88
C ASN A 36 11.79 -8.98 -11.75
N SER A 37 10.49 -8.68 -11.81
CA SER A 37 9.93 -7.52 -12.53
C SER A 37 10.53 -6.18 -12.08
N PHE A 38 10.97 -6.05 -10.83
CA PHE A 38 11.59 -4.83 -10.30
C PHE A 38 13.04 -4.64 -10.75
N GLY A 39 13.77 -5.72 -11.02
CA GLY A 39 15.16 -5.68 -11.49
C GLY A 39 15.29 -5.79 -13.02
N ALA A 40 14.27 -6.32 -13.69
CA ALA A 40 14.29 -6.53 -15.14
C ALA A 40 14.20 -5.19 -15.90
N ARG A 41 15.32 -4.78 -16.48
CA ARG A 41 15.41 -3.53 -17.27
C ARG A 41 14.37 -3.53 -18.38
N GLY A 42 13.53 -2.49 -18.40
CA GLY A 42 12.50 -2.31 -19.42
C GLY A 42 11.22 -3.13 -19.20
N PHE A 43 11.09 -3.89 -18.11
CA PHE A 43 9.88 -4.67 -17.81
C PHE A 43 8.62 -3.80 -17.82
N PHE A 44 8.60 -2.70 -17.06
CA PHE A 44 7.47 -1.77 -17.02
C PHE A 44 7.28 -0.95 -18.31
N LYS A 45 8.25 -0.95 -19.23
CA LYS A 45 8.04 -0.38 -20.58
C LYS A 45 7.25 -1.34 -21.46
N LYS A 46 7.52 -2.65 -21.35
CA LYS A 46 6.81 -3.70 -22.09
C LYS A 46 5.44 -4.01 -21.46
N PHE A 47 5.37 -3.95 -20.14
CA PHE A 47 4.19 -4.26 -19.35
C PHE A 47 3.90 -3.07 -18.41
N PRO A 48 3.34 -1.97 -18.94
CA PRO A 48 3.02 -0.81 -18.12
C PRO A 48 1.99 -1.21 -17.04
N PRO A 49 2.12 -0.69 -15.81
CA PRO A 49 1.13 -0.94 -14.77
C PRO A 49 -0.23 -0.39 -15.20
N ALA A 50 -1.28 -1.17 -14.96
CA ALA A 50 -2.65 -0.71 -15.17
C ALA A 50 -3.00 0.27 -14.06
N VAL A 51 -3.22 1.52 -14.44
CA VAL A 51 -3.60 2.60 -13.53
C VAL A 51 -4.87 3.24 -14.10
N PRO A 52 -5.90 3.53 -13.28
CA PRO A 52 -7.08 4.27 -13.73
C PRO A 52 -6.69 5.59 -14.39
N ASP A 53 -7.42 6.01 -15.43
CA ASP A 53 -7.09 7.25 -16.16
C ASP A 53 -7.10 8.49 -15.25
N SER A 54 -7.94 8.48 -14.19
CA SER A 54 -7.99 9.52 -13.17
C SER A 54 -6.69 9.68 -12.39
N GLU A 55 -5.89 8.62 -12.28
CA GLU A 55 -4.66 8.57 -11.45
C GLU A 55 -3.39 8.48 -12.30
N LYS A 56 -3.52 8.20 -13.60
CA LYS A 56 -2.39 7.96 -14.51
C LYS A 56 -1.42 9.15 -14.57
N SER A 57 -1.93 10.37 -14.60
CA SER A 57 -1.11 11.59 -14.65
C SER A 57 -0.28 11.79 -13.38
N ILE A 58 -0.81 11.39 -12.23
CA ILE A 58 -0.16 11.50 -10.93
C ILE A 58 0.88 10.38 -10.78
N ILE A 59 0.50 9.12 -11.05
CA ILE A 59 1.37 7.96 -10.79
C ILE A 59 2.47 7.80 -11.85
N LEU A 60 2.12 7.93 -13.13
CA LEU A 60 3.03 7.68 -14.25
C LEU A 60 3.56 8.97 -14.89
N GLY A 61 2.83 10.08 -14.77
CA GLY A 61 3.17 11.36 -15.41
C GLY A 61 3.94 12.35 -14.53
N MET A 62 4.02 12.15 -13.21
CA MET A 62 4.79 13.04 -12.34
C MET A 62 6.29 12.92 -12.59
N THR A 63 6.91 14.07 -12.86
CA THR A 63 8.37 14.17 -12.92
C THR A 63 8.98 13.90 -11.53
N PRO A 64 10.23 13.42 -11.48
CA PRO A 64 10.94 13.21 -10.21
C PRO A 64 10.91 14.45 -9.30
N ASP A 65 11.19 15.63 -9.83
CA ASP A 65 11.23 16.88 -9.07
C ASP A 65 9.86 17.27 -8.49
N ALA A 66 8.79 17.06 -9.27
CA ALA A 66 7.41 17.31 -8.82
C ALA A 66 7.03 16.33 -7.70
N ARG A 67 7.48 15.07 -7.79
CA ARG A 67 7.29 14.05 -6.75
C ARG A 67 8.01 14.39 -5.46
N GLU A 68 9.28 14.80 -5.54
CA GLU A 68 10.05 15.21 -4.37
C GLU A 68 9.41 16.40 -3.66
N THR A 69 9.01 17.42 -4.43
CA THR A 69 8.32 18.60 -3.89
C THR A 69 7.01 18.21 -3.18
N GLN A 70 6.23 17.30 -3.77
CA GLN A 70 4.99 16.83 -3.17
C GLN A 70 5.24 16.05 -1.87
N LEU A 71 6.24 15.16 -1.87
CA LEU A 71 6.62 14.39 -0.69
C LEU A 71 7.01 15.28 0.49
N VAL A 72 7.76 16.36 0.23
CA VAL A 72 8.14 17.35 1.27
C VAL A 72 6.90 18.02 1.86
N ARG A 73 5.95 18.42 1.01
CA ARG A 73 4.69 19.06 1.46
C ARG A 73 3.84 18.13 2.30
N ASP A 74 3.67 16.88 1.86
CA ASP A 74 2.86 15.89 2.56
C ASP A 74 3.46 15.57 3.93
N THR A 75 4.79 15.40 3.98
CA THR A 75 5.53 15.22 5.24
C THR A 75 5.33 16.41 6.18
N ALA A 76 5.47 17.62 5.67
CA ALA A 76 5.26 18.84 6.45
C ALA A 76 3.81 19.05 6.91
N ALA A 77 2.82 18.48 6.22
CA ALA A 77 1.42 18.53 6.64
C ALA A 77 1.13 17.56 7.80
N VAL A 78 1.76 16.39 7.82
CA VAL A 78 1.62 15.41 8.91
C VAL A 78 2.24 15.89 10.21
N MET A 79 3.31 16.68 10.14
CA MET A 79 4.05 17.15 11.33
C MET A 79 3.45 18.39 12.03
N ARG A 80 2.32 18.92 11.54
CA ARG A 80 1.65 20.08 12.14
C ARG A 80 0.58 19.66 13.13
#